data_AF-N8QCT6-F1
#
_entry.id   AF-N8QCT6-F1
#
_cell.length_a   1.000
_cell.length_b   1.000
_cell.length_c   1.000
_cell.angle_alpha   90.00
_cell.angle_beta   90.00
_cell.angle_gamma   90.00
#
_symmetry.space_group_name_H-M   'P 1'
#
loop_
_entity.id
_entity.type
_entity.pdbx_description
1 polymer ?
#
loop_
_entity_poly.entity_id
_entity_poly.type
_entity_poly.pdbx_seq_one_letter_code
_entity_poly.pdbx_strand_id
1 'polypeptide(L)'
;MTNVKAGSLNATSTDAVNGSQLYATNQNVAQNTTSINALNTTVSNHGTQISINTADISTLKGGFTLQTNGANAGAVKAGDTVDIGVADPTDTNLTATKTGRNIAFALSKDLSLTSVTTGNTVINNAGLTADKVTVGNVVIDKTTNKITGIEAGTNTKDAVNKGQLDTLAAQHAVTDSAAVKYDNAATKDKVTLGGGAAGTTITNVKAGAVNASSSDAINGSQLYTVSNSIKNAIGGSTTINAVTGAITTTNIGGTGANTIDGA
;
A
#
# COMPACT_ATOMS: atom_id res chain seq x y z
N MET A 1 74.66 -99.53 17.85
CA MET A 1 75.93 -98.88 18.23
C MET A 1 75.68 -98.01 19.44
N THR A 2 76.50 -98.12 20.48
CA THR A 2 76.43 -97.26 21.68
C THR A 2 77.75 -96.52 21.83
N ASN A 3 77.77 -95.42 22.61
CA ASN A 3 78.98 -94.60 22.87
C ASN A 3 79.64 -93.96 21.64
N VAL A 4 78.86 -93.59 20.63
CA VAL A 4 79.36 -92.80 19.48
C VAL A 4 79.64 -91.38 19.95
N LYS A 5 80.93 -91.02 19.98
CA LYS A 5 81.36 -89.66 20.28
C LYS A 5 80.80 -88.71 19.21
N ALA A 6 80.50 -87.46 19.60
CA ALA A 6 79.95 -86.46 18.70
C ALA A 6 80.83 -86.33 17.45
N GLY A 7 80.24 -86.52 16.29
CA GLY A 7 80.92 -86.39 15.01
C GLY A 7 81.21 -84.93 14.70
N SER A 8 82.28 -84.67 13.95
CA SER A 8 82.58 -83.31 13.54
C SER A 8 81.54 -82.83 12.51
N LEU A 9 80.85 -81.71 12.76
CA LEU A 9 79.80 -81.17 11.88
C LEU A 9 80.41 -80.15 10.91
N ASN A 10 81.13 -80.64 9.91
CA ASN A 10 81.72 -79.82 8.85
C ASN A 10 81.58 -80.49 7.46
N ALA A 11 81.78 -79.73 6.39
CA ALA A 11 81.34 -80.08 5.03
C ALA A 11 81.98 -81.35 4.42
N THR A 12 83.15 -81.78 4.88
CA THR A 12 83.83 -83.00 4.38
C THR A 12 83.72 -84.17 5.35
N SER A 13 83.00 -83.99 6.47
CA SER A 13 82.93 -85.00 7.51
C SER A 13 82.17 -86.22 7.03
N THR A 14 82.79 -87.37 7.25
CA THR A 14 82.15 -88.68 7.13
C THR A 14 81.83 -89.25 8.52
N ASP A 15 82.01 -88.47 9.59
CA ASP A 15 81.75 -88.90 10.95
C ASP A 15 80.25 -89.17 11.13
N ALA A 16 79.94 -90.29 11.78
CA ALA A 16 78.58 -90.55 12.21
C ALA A 16 78.16 -89.54 13.28
N VAL A 17 77.02 -88.88 13.08
CA VAL A 17 76.42 -87.98 14.08
C VAL A 17 75.73 -88.81 15.17
N ASN A 18 75.86 -88.38 16.43
CA ASN A 18 75.25 -89.10 17.55
C ASN A 18 73.87 -88.52 17.93
N GLY A 19 73.17 -89.24 18.81
CA GLY A 19 71.79 -88.90 19.18
C GLY A 19 71.61 -87.53 19.81
N SER A 20 72.59 -87.02 20.59
CA SER A 20 72.47 -85.69 21.19
C SER A 20 72.62 -84.58 20.16
N GLN A 21 73.51 -84.72 19.17
CA GLN A 21 73.65 -83.77 18.05
C GLN A 21 72.37 -83.72 17.19
N LEU A 22 71.77 -84.89 16.90
CA LEU A 22 70.52 -84.98 16.16
C LEU A 22 69.32 -84.47 16.96
N TYR A 23 69.22 -84.80 18.25
CA TYR A 23 68.14 -84.33 19.12
C TYR A 23 68.14 -82.81 19.29
N ALA A 24 69.32 -82.20 19.51
CA ALA A 24 69.43 -80.74 19.60
C ALA A 24 68.95 -80.07 18.30
N THR A 25 69.32 -80.62 17.14
CA THR A 25 68.82 -80.15 15.85
C THR A 25 67.30 -80.30 15.75
N ASN A 26 66.74 -81.44 16.16
CA ASN A 26 65.30 -81.69 16.11
C ASN A 26 64.48 -80.78 17.07
N GLN A 27 65.01 -80.44 18.24
CA GLN A 27 64.35 -79.49 19.15
C GLN A 27 64.29 -78.09 18.53
N ASN A 28 65.38 -77.64 17.89
CA ASN A 28 65.39 -76.38 17.16
C ASN A 28 64.39 -76.40 15.99
N VAL A 29 64.27 -77.53 15.28
CA VAL A 29 63.27 -77.70 14.21
C VAL A 29 61.83 -77.64 14.75
N ALA A 30 61.52 -78.32 15.86
CA ALA A 30 60.19 -78.30 16.46
C ALA A 30 59.78 -76.91 16.98
N GLN A 31 60.73 -76.20 17.60
CA GLN A 31 60.53 -74.82 18.02
C GLN A 31 60.27 -73.91 16.80
N ASN A 32 61.05 -74.08 15.73
CA ASN A 32 60.84 -73.34 14.49
C ASN A 32 59.45 -73.61 13.90
N THR A 33 58.98 -74.86 13.86
CA THR A 33 57.64 -75.21 13.40
C THR A 33 56.54 -74.51 14.20
N THR A 34 56.66 -74.50 15.53
CA THR A 34 55.66 -73.84 16.40
C THR A 34 55.62 -72.33 16.15
N SER A 35 56.80 -71.70 16.10
CA SER A 35 56.92 -70.27 15.80
C SER A 35 56.37 -69.93 14.41
N ILE A 36 56.62 -70.77 13.40
CA ILE A 36 56.09 -70.58 12.03
C ILE A 36 54.56 -70.68 12.03
N ASN A 37 53.95 -71.64 12.72
CA ASN A 37 52.49 -71.79 12.76
C ASN A 37 51.80 -70.60 13.45
N ALA A 38 52.39 -70.11 14.54
CA ALA A 38 51.91 -68.91 15.22
C ALA A 38 51.99 -67.70 14.29
N LEU A 39 53.13 -67.50 13.61
CA LEU A 39 53.30 -66.44 12.62
C LEU A 39 52.28 -66.56 11.48
N ASN A 40 52.03 -67.76 10.98
CA ASN A 40 51.06 -68.00 9.90
C ASN A 40 49.64 -67.58 10.31
N THR A 41 49.24 -67.91 11.54
CA THR A 41 47.91 -67.53 12.07
C THR A 41 47.80 -66.01 12.21
N THR A 42 48.82 -65.36 12.76
CA THR A 42 48.85 -63.89 12.88
C THR A 42 48.79 -63.22 11.51
N VAL A 43 49.59 -63.68 10.54
CA VAL A 43 49.59 -63.13 9.17
C VAL A 43 48.23 -63.31 8.49
N SER A 44 47.60 -64.48 8.63
CA SER A 44 46.27 -64.73 8.06
C SER A 44 45.22 -63.79 8.65
N ASN A 45 45.23 -63.61 9.98
CA ASN A 45 44.28 -62.71 10.65
C ASN A 45 44.50 -61.25 10.23
N HIS A 46 45.76 -60.82 10.12
CA HIS A 46 46.09 -59.49 9.59
C HIS A 46 45.59 -59.32 8.15
N GLY A 47 45.75 -60.34 7.29
CA GLY A 47 45.26 -60.33 5.92
C GLY A 47 43.74 -60.11 5.83
N THR A 48 42.97 -60.81 6.66
CA THR A 48 41.52 -60.62 6.74
C THR A 48 41.15 -59.21 7.20
N GLN A 49 41.78 -58.70 8.26
CA GLN A 49 41.47 -57.37 8.79
C GLN A 49 41.86 -56.25 7.82
N ILE A 50 43.00 -56.39 7.13
CA ILE A 50 43.42 -55.44 6.09
C ILE A 50 42.42 -55.42 4.94
N SER A 51 41.91 -56.59 4.52
CA SER A 51 40.94 -56.69 3.43
C SER A 51 39.63 -56.00 3.79
N ILE A 52 39.12 -56.24 5.01
CA ILE A 52 37.90 -55.58 5.52
C ILE A 52 38.11 -54.07 5.59
N ASN A 53 39.19 -53.62 6.23
CA ASN A 53 39.49 -52.19 6.36
C ASN A 53 39.61 -51.50 4.99
N THR A 54 40.18 -52.20 3.99
CA THR A 54 40.29 -51.67 2.62
C THR A 54 38.92 -51.46 1.98
N ALA A 55 37.99 -52.41 2.15
CA ALA A 55 36.64 -52.30 1.60
C ALA A 55 35.82 -51.17 2.27
N ASP A 56 35.89 -51.07 3.60
CA ASP A 56 35.17 -50.03 4.35
C ASP A 56 35.67 -48.62 4.00
N ILE A 57 36.99 -48.44 3.91
CA ILE A 57 37.61 -47.17 3.49
C ILE A 57 37.14 -46.81 2.06
N SER A 58 37.09 -47.78 1.15
CA SER A 58 36.63 -47.54 -0.23
C SER A 58 35.19 -47.02 -0.27
N THR A 59 34.31 -47.57 0.57
CA THR A 59 32.91 -47.16 0.63
C THR A 59 32.76 -45.76 1.23
N LEU A 60 33.45 -45.46 2.35
CA LEU A 60 33.42 -44.13 2.97
C LEU A 60 34.00 -43.04 2.06
N LYS A 61 35.02 -43.36 1.26
CA LYS A 61 35.58 -42.42 0.27
C LYS A 61 34.60 -42.07 -0.85
N GLY A 62 33.58 -42.90 -1.08
CA GLY A 62 32.49 -42.61 -2.02
C GLY A 62 31.63 -41.42 -1.60
N GLY A 63 31.57 -41.10 -0.30
CA GLY A 63 30.83 -39.96 0.22
C GLY A 63 29.31 -40.13 0.17
N PHE A 64 28.58 -39.01 0.18
CA PHE A 64 27.13 -38.98 -0.03
C PHE A 64 26.78 -37.99 -1.14
N THR A 65 25.68 -38.21 -1.87
CA THR A 65 25.27 -37.31 -2.97
C THR A 65 24.47 -36.13 -2.44
N LEU A 66 24.83 -34.90 -2.86
CA LEU A 66 24.09 -33.66 -2.61
C LEU A 66 23.55 -33.09 -3.93
N GLN A 67 22.33 -32.58 -3.91
CA GLN A 67 21.67 -31.91 -5.03
C GLN A 67 20.70 -30.84 -4.49
N THR A 68 20.42 -29.78 -5.27
CA THR A 68 19.46 -28.73 -4.89
C THR A 68 18.50 -28.45 -6.04
N ASN A 69 17.21 -28.25 -5.73
CA ASN A 69 16.14 -28.00 -6.71
C ASN A 69 16.05 -29.03 -7.85
N GLY A 70 16.45 -30.28 -7.60
CA GLY A 70 16.46 -31.35 -8.61
C GLY A 70 17.62 -31.29 -9.61
N ALA A 71 18.60 -30.39 -9.41
CA ALA A 71 19.73 -30.21 -10.31
C ALA A 71 21.08 -30.43 -9.60
N ASN A 72 22.14 -30.60 -10.40
CA ASN A 72 23.54 -30.62 -9.97
C ASN A 72 23.86 -31.69 -8.91
N ALA A 73 23.34 -32.91 -9.07
CA ALA A 73 23.67 -34.01 -8.18
C ALA A 73 25.16 -34.38 -8.25
N GLY A 74 25.84 -34.33 -7.10
CA GLY A 74 27.25 -34.64 -6.99
C GLY A 74 27.59 -35.26 -5.64
N ALA A 75 28.51 -36.22 -5.63
CA ALA A 75 29.00 -36.80 -4.40
C ALA A 75 29.90 -35.80 -3.65
N VAL A 76 29.56 -35.53 -2.39
CA VAL A 76 30.41 -34.87 -1.39
C VAL A 76 31.27 -35.95 -0.74
N LYS A 77 32.56 -35.92 -1.03
CA LYS A 77 33.52 -36.94 -0.59
C LYS A 77 34.21 -36.50 0.70
N ALA A 78 34.88 -37.44 1.34
CA ALA A 78 35.67 -37.16 2.52
C ALA A 78 36.73 -36.08 2.22
N GLY A 79 36.71 -34.99 3.01
CA GLY A 79 37.58 -33.84 2.84
C GLY A 79 36.95 -32.66 2.09
N ASP A 80 35.81 -32.86 1.42
CA ASP A 80 35.10 -31.76 0.77
C ASP A 80 34.39 -30.88 1.79
N THR A 81 34.29 -29.58 1.49
CA THR A 81 33.46 -28.64 2.27
C THR A 81 32.14 -28.43 1.55
N VAL A 82 31.04 -28.57 2.29
CA VAL A 82 29.72 -28.17 1.81
C VAL A 82 29.41 -26.83 2.45
N ASP A 83 29.48 -25.78 1.65
CA ASP A 83 29.05 -24.45 2.08
C ASP A 83 27.54 -24.32 1.89
N ILE A 84 26.85 -23.94 2.96
CA ILE A 84 25.40 -23.78 2.99
C ILE A 84 25.13 -22.32 3.36
N GLY A 85 24.91 -21.52 2.33
CA GLY A 85 24.73 -20.08 2.41
C GLY A 85 23.58 -19.59 1.53
N VAL A 86 23.53 -18.27 1.35
CA VAL A 86 22.71 -17.63 0.33
C VAL A 86 23.51 -17.47 -0.97
N ALA A 87 22.81 -17.30 -2.09
CA ALA A 87 23.46 -17.27 -3.41
C ALA A 87 24.46 -16.10 -3.56
N ASP A 88 24.14 -14.95 -2.96
CA ASP A 88 25.01 -13.79 -2.87
C ASP A 88 25.27 -13.48 -1.38
N PRO A 89 26.50 -13.59 -0.88
CA PRO A 89 26.84 -13.31 0.52
C PRO A 89 26.54 -11.88 0.99
N THR A 90 26.29 -10.94 0.06
CA THR A 90 25.89 -9.56 0.38
C THR A 90 24.39 -9.36 0.49
N ASP A 91 23.57 -10.33 0.05
CA ASP A 91 22.12 -10.27 0.19
C ASP A 91 21.73 -10.41 1.66
N THR A 92 20.99 -9.41 2.17
CA THR A 92 20.48 -9.40 3.53
C THR A 92 19.03 -9.85 3.61
N ASN A 93 18.34 -10.09 2.48
CA ASN A 93 16.94 -10.53 2.47
C ASN A 93 16.78 -11.94 3.03
N LEU A 94 17.76 -12.80 2.77
CA LEU A 94 17.87 -14.12 3.38
C LEU A 94 19.24 -14.24 4.04
N THR A 95 19.26 -14.83 5.22
CA THR A 95 20.52 -15.11 5.93
C THR A 95 20.59 -16.59 6.28
N ALA A 96 21.80 -17.13 6.23
CA ALA A 96 22.13 -18.48 6.68
C ALA A 96 23.26 -18.38 7.71
N THR A 97 22.99 -18.80 8.94
CA THR A 97 23.96 -18.68 10.04
C THR A 97 24.30 -20.03 10.63
N LYS A 98 25.60 -20.30 10.76
CA LYS A 98 26.15 -21.51 11.35
C LYS A 98 26.66 -21.25 12.76
N THR A 99 26.03 -21.87 13.77
CA THR A 99 26.52 -21.85 15.16
C THR A 99 26.72 -23.27 15.66
N GLY A 100 27.95 -23.67 16.00
CA GLY A 100 28.27 -25.03 16.45
C GLY A 100 27.88 -26.09 15.42
N ARG A 101 26.74 -26.80 15.61
CA ARG A 101 26.16 -27.75 14.64
C ARG A 101 24.83 -27.32 13.99
N ASN A 102 24.23 -26.22 14.42
CA ASN A 102 22.98 -25.71 13.85
C ASN A 102 23.21 -24.80 12.63
N ILE A 103 22.39 -24.95 11.60
CA ILE A 103 22.27 -23.99 10.49
C ILE A 103 20.86 -23.42 10.57
N ALA A 104 20.73 -22.10 10.70
CA ALA A 104 19.45 -21.42 10.71
C ALA A 104 19.32 -20.55 9.47
N PHE A 105 18.14 -20.59 8.84
CA PHE A 105 17.75 -19.64 7.81
C PHE A 105 16.74 -18.66 8.37
N ALA A 106 16.88 -17.40 8.00
CA ALA A 106 15.91 -16.38 8.34
C ALA A 106 15.73 -15.41 7.18
N LEU A 107 14.47 -15.14 6.83
CA LEU A 107 14.13 -13.98 6.04
C LEU A 107 14.22 -12.74 6.92
N SER A 108 14.77 -11.67 6.36
CA SER A 108 14.69 -10.37 7.01
C SER A 108 13.24 -9.90 7.08
N LYS A 109 12.87 -9.25 8.19
CA LYS A 109 11.53 -8.69 8.34
C LYS A 109 11.27 -7.60 7.31
N ASP A 110 12.33 -6.83 7.03
CA ASP A 110 12.35 -5.84 5.98
C ASP A 110 13.10 -6.43 4.79
N LEU A 111 12.42 -6.52 3.66
CA LEU A 111 13.02 -6.96 2.41
C LEU A 111 13.50 -5.74 1.64
N SER A 112 14.80 -5.67 1.43
CA SER A 112 15.42 -4.72 0.53
C SER A 112 15.38 -5.28 -0.89
N LEU A 113 14.29 -4.97 -1.58
CA LEU A 113 14.08 -5.35 -2.97
C LEU A 113 14.24 -4.11 -3.85
N THR A 114 14.91 -4.27 -4.99
CA THR A 114 14.99 -3.18 -5.98
C THR A 114 13.62 -2.92 -6.62
N SER A 115 12.84 -3.98 -6.84
CA SER A 115 11.48 -3.89 -7.36
C SER A 115 10.67 -5.13 -7.03
N VAL A 116 9.37 -4.94 -6.89
CA VAL A 116 8.39 -6.02 -7.04
C VAL A 116 7.66 -5.78 -8.35
N THR A 117 7.73 -6.76 -9.25
CA THR A 117 7.06 -6.71 -10.55
C THR A 117 5.97 -7.77 -10.60
N THR A 118 4.74 -7.33 -10.89
CA THR A 118 3.57 -8.19 -11.08
C THR A 118 2.85 -7.78 -12.37
N GLY A 119 3.15 -8.47 -13.48
CA GLY A 119 2.73 -8.03 -14.81
C GLY A 119 3.36 -6.69 -15.17
N ASN A 120 2.56 -5.71 -15.60
CA ASN A 120 3.01 -4.34 -15.92
C ASN A 120 3.09 -3.42 -14.68
N THR A 121 2.80 -3.94 -13.49
CA THR A 121 2.82 -3.16 -12.24
C THR A 121 4.19 -3.31 -11.59
N VAL A 122 4.83 -2.17 -11.31
CA VAL A 122 6.11 -2.14 -10.63
C VAL A 122 5.98 -1.30 -9.36
N ILE A 123 6.32 -1.90 -8.23
CA ILE A 123 6.56 -1.18 -6.97
C ILE A 123 8.07 -1.11 -6.80
N ASN A 124 8.62 0.09 -6.83
CA ASN A 124 10.05 0.35 -6.68
C ASN A 124 10.29 1.70 -5.98
N ASN A 125 11.52 2.21 -6.05
CA ASN A 125 11.89 3.49 -5.43
C ASN A 125 11.11 4.70 -6.00
N ALA A 126 10.50 4.60 -7.19
CA ALA A 126 9.63 5.64 -7.75
C ALA A 126 8.17 5.54 -7.24
N GLY A 127 7.88 4.62 -6.30
CA GLY A 127 6.53 4.32 -5.84
C GLY A 127 5.86 3.24 -6.69
N LEU A 128 4.55 3.38 -6.92
CA LEU A 128 3.78 2.51 -7.80
C LEU A 128 3.81 3.07 -9.22
N THR A 129 4.52 2.40 -10.12
CA THR A 129 4.40 2.63 -11.56
C THR A 129 3.43 1.62 -12.14
N ALA A 130 2.32 2.14 -12.65
CA ALA A 130 1.34 1.38 -13.41
C ALA A 130 0.78 2.29 -14.51
N ASP A 131 0.44 1.72 -15.66
CA ASP A 131 -0.29 2.45 -16.71
C ASP A 131 -1.65 2.92 -16.19
N LYS A 132 -2.25 2.10 -15.33
CA LYS A 132 -3.56 2.31 -14.74
C LYS A 132 -3.62 1.61 -13.38
N VAL A 133 -4.00 2.35 -12.34
CA VAL A 133 -4.40 1.75 -11.06
C VAL A 133 -5.93 1.70 -11.05
N THR A 134 -6.47 0.48 -11.04
CA THR A 134 -7.92 0.25 -11.00
C THR A 134 -8.28 -0.25 -9.61
N VAL A 135 -9.04 0.56 -8.86
CA VAL A 135 -9.61 0.16 -7.58
C VAL A 135 -11.13 0.14 -7.76
N GLY A 136 -11.66 -1.01 -8.19
CA GLY A 136 -13.04 -1.11 -8.65
C GLY A 136 -13.25 -0.33 -9.97
N ASN A 137 -14.21 0.60 -10.01
CA ASN A 137 -14.43 1.46 -11.18
C ASN A 137 -13.51 2.69 -11.19
N VAL A 138 -12.81 2.97 -10.09
CA VAL A 138 -11.94 4.15 -9.97
C VAL A 138 -10.64 3.93 -10.70
N VAL A 139 -10.30 4.90 -11.54
CA VAL A 139 -9.11 4.89 -12.39
C VAL A 139 -8.29 6.12 -12.11
N ILE A 140 -7.04 5.92 -11.66
CA ILE A 140 -6.02 6.97 -11.60
C ILE A 140 -5.20 6.89 -12.88
N ASP A 141 -5.32 7.92 -13.71
CA ASP A 141 -4.63 8.02 -15.00
C ASP A 141 -3.41 8.94 -14.88
N LYS A 142 -2.20 8.40 -15.04
CA LYS A 142 -0.95 9.16 -14.92
C LYS A 142 -0.75 10.20 -16.02
N THR A 143 -1.40 10.05 -17.16
CA THR A 143 -1.24 10.94 -18.33
C THR A 143 -2.05 12.22 -18.14
N THR A 144 -3.22 12.11 -17.50
CA THR A 144 -4.14 13.24 -17.32
C THR A 144 -4.23 13.73 -15.87
N ASN A 145 -3.65 13.01 -14.91
CA ASN A 145 -3.84 13.20 -13.47
C ASN A 145 -5.30 13.17 -13.03
N LYS A 146 -6.20 12.67 -13.88
CA LYS A 146 -7.62 12.55 -13.56
C LYS A 146 -7.84 11.29 -12.73
N ILE A 147 -8.71 11.43 -11.74
CA ILE A 147 -9.35 10.31 -11.06
C ILE A 147 -10.73 10.18 -11.69
N THR A 148 -10.94 9.13 -12.48
CA THR A 148 -12.20 8.88 -13.21
C THR A 148 -12.94 7.68 -12.62
N GLY A 149 -14.21 7.52 -12.98
CA GLY A 149 -15.07 6.47 -12.41
C GLY A 149 -15.50 6.72 -10.96
N ILE A 150 -15.38 7.97 -10.49
CA ILE A 150 -15.94 8.40 -9.20
C ILE A 150 -17.46 8.54 -9.35
N GLU A 151 -18.19 7.59 -8.80
CA GLU A 151 -19.65 7.68 -8.65
C GLU A 151 -20.06 8.89 -7.81
N ALA A 152 -21.30 9.35 -7.96
CA ALA A 152 -21.79 10.47 -7.16
C ALA A 152 -21.75 10.12 -5.66
N GLY A 153 -21.11 10.96 -4.85
CA GLY A 153 -21.02 10.77 -3.42
C GLY A 153 -22.39 10.82 -2.75
N THR A 154 -22.67 9.90 -1.83
CA THR A 154 -23.93 9.84 -1.07
C THR A 154 -23.69 10.05 0.43
N ASN A 155 -22.51 9.67 0.93
CA ASN A 155 -22.08 9.92 2.29
C ASN A 155 -21.27 11.21 2.40
N THR A 156 -21.21 11.76 3.61
CA THR A 156 -20.51 13.02 3.91
C THR A 156 -18.99 12.98 3.71
N LYS A 157 -18.41 11.78 3.52
CA LYS A 157 -16.97 11.58 3.30
C LYS A 157 -16.63 11.11 1.88
N ASP A 158 -17.63 10.97 1.02
CA ASP A 158 -17.39 10.60 -0.36
C ASP A 158 -16.79 11.79 -1.13
N ALA A 159 -15.93 11.50 -2.10
CA ALA A 159 -15.48 12.52 -3.04
C ALA A 159 -16.68 13.00 -3.88
N VAL A 160 -16.72 14.30 -4.18
CA VAL A 160 -17.72 14.86 -5.11
C VAL A 160 -17.21 14.73 -6.54
N ASN A 161 -18.07 14.26 -7.44
CA ASN A 161 -17.75 14.28 -8.86
C ASN A 161 -18.24 15.58 -9.52
N LYS A 162 -17.82 15.82 -10.76
CA LYS A 162 -18.16 17.05 -11.50
C LYS A 162 -19.68 17.22 -11.69
N GLY A 163 -20.43 16.13 -11.85
CA GLY A 163 -21.89 16.19 -12.02
C GLY A 163 -22.61 16.80 -10.80
N GLN A 164 -22.15 16.48 -9.59
CA GLN A 164 -22.65 17.08 -8.36
C GLN A 164 -22.31 18.58 -8.28
N LEU A 165 -21.08 18.97 -8.65
CA LEU A 165 -20.65 20.37 -8.67
C LEU A 165 -21.42 21.20 -9.72
N ASP A 166 -21.63 20.66 -10.92
CA ASP A 166 -22.39 21.33 -11.98
C ASP A 166 -23.84 21.57 -11.56
N THR A 167 -24.46 20.59 -10.91
CA THR A 167 -25.83 20.71 -10.38
C THR A 167 -25.92 21.82 -9.33
N LEU A 168 -24.96 21.88 -8.40
CA LEU A 168 -24.90 22.93 -7.39
C LEU A 168 -24.69 24.32 -8.01
N ALA A 169 -23.78 24.43 -8.98
CA ALA A 169 -23.51 25.68 -9.68
C ALA A 169 -24.75 26.20 -10.42
N ALA A 170 -25.52 25.32 -11.06
CA ALA A 170 -26.76 25.69 -11.74
C ALA A 170 -27.84 26.17 -10.75
N GLN A 171 -28.03 25.49 -9.63
CA GLN A 171 -28.97 25.91 -8.58
C GLN A 171 -28.61 27.29 -7.99
N HIS A 172 -27.31 27.54 -7.81
CA HIS A 172 -26.83 28.83 -7.32
C HIS A 172 -27.09 29.96 -8.33
N ALA A 173 -26.85 29.73 -9.62
CA ALA A 173 -27.11 30.72 -10.67
C ALA A 173 -28.60 31.10 -10.76
N VAL A 174 -29.51 30.14 -10.62
CA VAL A 174 -30.96 30.40 -10.57
C VAL A 174 -31.32 31.27 -9.36
N THR A 175 -30.77 30.93 -8.19
CA THR A 175 -31.02 31.69 -6.96
C THR A 175 -30.48 33.12 -7.06
N ASP A 176 -29.27 33.30 -7.57
CA ASP A 176 -28.65 34.61 -7.75
C ASP A 176 -29.40 35.48 -8.76
N SER A 177 -29.94 34.88 -9.82
CA SER A 177 -30.72 35.60 -10.84
C SER A 177 -32.08 36.09 -10.35
N ALA A 178 -32.66 35.45 -9.33
CA ALA A 178 -33.98 35.79 -8.79
C ALA A 178 -33.94 36.67 -7.53
N ALA A 179 -32.76 36.84 -6.93
CA ALA A 179 -32.60 37.59 -5.69
C ALA A 179 -32.70 39.11 -5.90
N VAL A 180 -33.36 39.81 -4.97
CA VAL A 180 -33.19 41.27 -4.81
C VAL A 180 -31.83 41.52 -4.18
N LYS A 181 -30.97 42.27 -4.86
CA LYS A 181 -29.60 42.51 -4.44
C LYS A 181 -29.36 44.00 -4.27
N TYR A 182 -28.43 44.34 -3.39
CA TYR A 182 -27.88 45.69 -3.36
C TYR A 182 -27.09 45.93 -4.64
N ASP A 183 -27.15 47.17 -5.14
CA ASP A 183 -26.37 47.60 -6.29
C ASP A 183 -24.87 47.46 -6.00
N ASN A 184 -24.49 47.66 -4.73
CA ASN A 184 -23.14 47.50 -4.22
C ASN A 184 -23.16 46.70 -2.91
N ALA A 185 -22.46 45.56 -2.91
CA ALA A 185 -22.42 44.64 -1.76
C ALA A 185 -21.69 45.20 -0.53
N ALA A 186 -20.80 46.16 -0.69
CA ALA A 186 -20.02 46.76 0.39
C ALA A 186 -20.79 47.87 1.10
N THR A 187 -21.40 48.80 0.36
CA THR A 187 -22.07 49.98 0.94
C THR A 187 -23.51 49.69 1.36
N LYS A 188 -24.22 48.83 0.62
CA LYS A 188 -25.62 48.46 0.89
C LYS A 188 -26.57 49.65 1.04
N ASP A 189 -26.24 50.76 0.38
CA ASP A 189 -26.95 52.04 0.44
C ASP A 189 -28.06 52.14 -0.61
N LYS A 190 -28.05 51.28 -1.63
CA LYS A 190 -28.99 51.34 -2.76
C LYS A 190 -29.42 49.96 -3.25
N VAL A 191 -30.71 49.85 -3.57
CA VAL A 191 -31.33 48.73 -4.28
C VAL A 191 -32.06 49.29 -5.51
N THR A 192 -31.65 48.87 -6.70
CA THR A 192 -32.38 49.11 -7.95
C THR A 192 -33.17 47.87 -8.31
N LEU A 193 -34.50 47.99 -8.36
CA LEU A 193 -35.36 46.87 -8.72
C LEU A 193 -35.39 46.67 -10.25
N GLY A 194 -35.36 45.41 -10.69
CA GLY A 194 -35.12 45.01 -12.08
C GLY A 194 -36.30 45.11 -13.04
N GLY A 195 -37.41 45.76 -12.68
CA GLY A 195 -38.63 45.82 -13.50
C GLY A 195 -38.57 46.74 -14.73
N GLY A 196 -37.39 47.25 -15.09
CA GLY A 196 -37.21 48.15 -16.22
C GLY A 196 -37.95 49.49 -16.05
N ALA A 197 -38.40 50.08 -17.15
CA ALA A 197 -39.03 51.41 -17.16
C ALA A 197 -40.34 51.49 -16.36
N ALA A 198 -41.06 50.38 -16.20
CA ALA A 198 -42.27 50.32 -15.39
C ALA A 198 -41.98 50.20 -13.89
N GLY A 199 -40.74 49.95 -13.50
CA GLY A 199 -40.34 49.65 -12.14
C GLY A 199 -40.86 48.29 -11.64
N THR A 200 -40.72 48.04 -10.35
CA THR A 200 -41.18 46.82 -9.69
C THR A 200 -42.13 47.17 -8.55
N THR A 201 -43.35 46.63 -8.59
CA THR A 201 -44.30 46.79 -7.49
C THR A 201 -43.81 46.03 -6.25
N ILE A 202 -43.68 46.73 -5.13
CA ILE A 202 -43.53 46.14 -3.81
C ILE A 202 -44.90 46.13 -3.15
N THR A 203 -45.47 44.95 -2.94
CA THR A 203 -46.77 44.77 -2.28
C THR A 203 -46.61 44.11 -0.91
N ASN A 204 -47.72 43.98 -0.18
CA ASN A 204 -47.74 43.49 1.20
C ASN A 204 -46.84 44.33 2.13
N VAL A 205 -46.70 45.62 1.82
CA VAL A 205 -46.02 46.59 2.66
C VAL A 205 -46.94 46.95 3.81
N LYS A 206 -46.56 46.57 5.02
CA LYS A 206 -47.26 46.98 6.25
C LYS A 206 -47.23 48.50 6.36
N ALA A 207 -48.32 49.11 6.83
CA ALA A 207 -48.39 50.55 7.04
C ALA A 207 -47.25 51.00 7.98
N GLY A 208 -46.37 51.87 7.48
CA GLY A 208 -45.24 52.41 8.23
C GLY A 208 -45.68 53.43 9.26
N ALA A 209 -44.86 53.69 10.28
CA ALA A 209 -45.18 54.76 11.23
C ALA A 209 -45.14 56.14 10.54
N VAL A 210 -46.13 56.98 10.81
CA VAL A 210 -46.18 58.36 10.28
C VAL A 210 -45.82 59.34 11.39
N ASN A 211 -44.52 59.62 11.54
CA ASN A 211 -43.96 60.59 12.48
C ASN A 211 -42.62 61.14 11.98
N ALA A 212 -42.08 62.17 12.64
CA ALA A 212 -40.91 62.93 12.18
C ALA A 212 -39.60 62.13 12.06
N SER A 213 -39.48 61.00 12.75
CA SER A 213 -38.26 60.17 12.78
C SER A 213 -38.39 58.86 12.01
N SER A 214 -39.53 58.60 11.36
CA SER A 214 -39.77 57.32 10.69
C SER A 214 -38.91 57.16 9.43
N SER A 215 -38.34 55.97 9.26
CA SER A 215 -37.68 55.51 8.02
C SER A 215 -38.43 54.34 7.38
N ASP A 216 -39.65 54.07 7.84
CA ASP A 216 -40.48 52.99 7.31
C ASP A 216 -41.03 53.38 5.94
N ALA A 217 -41.12 52.40 5.04
CA ALA A 217 -41.88 52.57 3.81
C ALA A 217 -43.38 52.77 4.13
N ILE A 218 -44.01 53.72 3.45
CA ILE A 218 -45.46 53.89 3.49
C ILE A 218 -46.12 53.06 2.39
N ASN A 219 -47.39 52.69 2.59
CA ASN A 219 -48.16 51.97 1.57
C ASN A 219 -49.32 52.83 1.01
N GLY A 220 -50.01 52.27 0.01
CA GLY A 220 -51.09 52.96 -0.69
C GLY A 220 -52.28 53.35 0.19
N SER A 221 -52.60 52.61 1.26
CA SER A 221 -53.76 52.94 2.11
C SER A 221 -53.50 54.19 2.96
N GLN A 222 -52.25 54.41 3.38
CA GLN A 222 -51.83 55.61 4.09
C GLN A 222 -51.93 56.85 3.19
N LEU A 223 -51.41 56.76 1.95
CA LEU A 223 -51.50 57.85 0.99
C LEU A 223 -52.95 58.14 0.57
N TYR A 224 -53.77 57.09 0.40
CA TYR A 224 -55.19 57.23 0.12
C TYR A 224 -55.94 57.93 1.25
N THR A 225 -55.63 57.60 2.52
CA THR A 225 -56.24 58.25 3.69
C THR A 225 -55.97 59.76 3.67
N VAL A 226 -54.73 60.17 3.42
CA VAL A 226 -54.36 61.59 3.27
C VAL A 226 -55.13 62.24 2.12
N SER A 227 -55.15 61.60 0.95
CA SER A 227 -55.83 62.12 -0.24
C SER A 227 -57.34 62.29 -0.02
N ASN A 228 -57.96 61.33 0.66
CA ASN A 228 -59.39 61.36 0.99
C ASN A 228 -59.73 62.46 2.01
N SER A 229 -58.86 62.69 3.00
CA SER A 229 -59.00 63.82 3.92
C SER A 229 -58.93 65.16 3.19
N ILE A 230 -58.02 65.33 2.23
CA ILE A 230 -57.91 66.54 1.40
C ILE A 230 -59.17 66.75 0.55
N LYS A 231 -59.62 65.72 -0.17
CA LYS A 231 -60.85 65.76 -0.97
C LYS A 231 -62.04 66.24 -0.15
N ASN A 232 -62.21 65.70 1.06
CA ASN A 232 -63.32 66.06 1.95
C ASN A 232 -63.20 67.49 2.49
N ALA A 233 -61.98 67.96 2.78
CA ALA A 233 -61.74 69.33 3.24
C ALA A 233 -62.06 70.37 2.16
N ILE A 234 -61.82 70.06 0.87
CA ILE A 234 -62.14 70.95 -0.26
C ILE A 234 -63.65 70.93 -0.56
N GLY A 235 -64.30 69.76 -0.54
CA GLY A 235 -65.72 69.61 -0.83
C GLY A 235 -66.08 69.79 -2.31
N GLY A 236 -67.31 70.24 -2.61
CA GLY A 236 -67.81 70.40 -3.98
C GLY A 236 -67.87 69.08 -4.76
N SER A 237 -67.50 69.10 -6.05
CA SER A 237 -67.42 67.90 -6.90
C SER A 237 -66.00 67.28 -6.94
N THR A 238 -65.21 67.46 -5.89
CA THR A 238 -63.83 66.97 -5.83
C THR A 238 -63.76 65.44 -5.83
N THR A 239 -62.89 64.88 -6.68
CA THR A 239 -62.70 63.43 -6.84
C THR A 239 -61.23 63.03 -6.77
N ILE A 240 -61.00 61.74 -6.51
CA ILE A 240 -59.67 61.12 -6.53
C ILE A 240 -59.69 60.06 -7.62
N ASN A 241 -58.72 60.10 -8.53
CA ASN A 241 -58.52 59.02 -9.49
C ASN A 241 -57.92 57.80 -8.77
N ALA A 242 -58.64 56.68 -8.75
CA ALA A 242 -58.23 55.48 -8.02
C ALA A 242 -56.97 54.79 -8.57
N VAL A 243 -56.57 55.09 -9.82
CA VAL A 243 -55.40 54.50 -10.48
C VAL A 243 -54.18 55.42 -10.35
N THR A 244 -54.35 56.72 -10.57
CA THR A 244 -53.24 57.68 -10.59
C THR A 244 -53.05 58.44 -9.28
N GLY A 245 -54.04 58.41 -8.37
CA GLY A 245 -54.05 59.21 -7.15
C GLY A 245 -54.33 60.71 -7.37
N ALA A 246 -54.56 61.15 -8.62
CA ALA A 246 -54.77 62.56 -8.94
C ALA A 246 -56.06 63.10 -8.30
N ILE A 247 -55.97 64.28 -7.65
CA ILE A 247 -57.13 65.01 -7.12
C ILE A 247 -57.62 65.99 -8.19
N THR A 248 -58.91 65.92 -8.53
CA THR A 248 -59.55 66.85 -9.47
C THR A 248 -60.68 67.58 -8.78
N THR A 249 -60.62 68.91 -8.75
CA THR A 249 -61.60 69.81 -8.11
C THR A 249 -62.41 70.52 -9.18
N THR A 250 -63.73 70.45 -9.09
CA THR A 250 -64.63 71.31 -9.86
C THR A 250 -65.76 71.80 -8.98
N ASN A 251 -66.21 73.03 -9.27
CA ASN A 251 -67.37 73.62 -8.61
C ASN A 251 -67.27 73.59 -7.07
N ILE A 252 -66.15 74.07 -6.52
CA ILE A 252 -65.89 74.09 -5.07
C ILE A 252 -67.02 74.87 -4.38
N GLY A 253 -67.69 74.26 -3.42
CA GLY A 253 -68.81 74.91 -2.72
C GLY A 253 -70.02 75.31 -3.58
N GLY A 254 -70.10 74.90 -4.86
CA GLY A 254 -71.17 75.31 -5.77
C GLY A 254 -70.91 76.64 -6.50
N THR A 255 -69.69 77.16 -6.48
CA THR A 255 -69.33 78.51 -6.96
C THR A 255 -68.99 78.56 -8.46
N GLY A 256 -68.90 77.40 -9.11
CA GLY A 256 -68.39 77.26 -10.48
C GLY A 256 -66.86 77.33 -10.57
N ALA A 257 -66.15 77.62 -9.48
CA ALA A 257 -64.70 77.71 -9.45
C ALA A 257 -64.02 76.36 -9.21
N ASN A 258 -62.81 76.21 -9.76
CA ASN A 258 -62.00 74.99 -9.65
C ASN A 258 -60.88 75.10 -8.62
N THR A 259 -60.67 76.29 -8.03
CA THR A 259 -59.66 76.57 -7.01
C THR A 259 -60.32 77.26 -5.80
N ILE A 260 -59.71 77.13 -4.63
CA ILE A 260 -60.24 77.74 -3.39
C ILE A 260 -60.20 79.27 -3.47
N ASP A 261 -59.15 79.85 -4.07
CA ASP A 261 -59.02 81.29 -4.23
C ASP A 261 -60.11 81.90 -5.12
N GLY A 262 -60.60 81.13 -6.10
CA GLY A 262 -61.66 81.56 -7.01
C GLY A 262 -63.08 81.24 -6.53
N ALA A 263 -63.24 80.51 -5.42
CA ALA A 263 -64.51 80.03 -4.90
C ALA A 263 -65.09 80.94 -3.81
#